data_AF-A0A759YT49-F1
#
_entry.id   AF-A0A759YT49-F1
#
_cell.length_a   1.000
_cell.length_b   1.000
_cell.length_c   1.000
_cell.angle_alpha   90.00
_cell.angle_beta   90.00
_cell.angle_gamma   90.00
#
_symmetry.space_group_name_H-M   'P 1'
#
loop_
_entity.id
_entity.type
_entity.pdbx_description
1 polymer ?
#
loop_
_entity_poly.entity_id
_entity_poly.type
_entity_poly.pdbx_seq_one_letter_code
_entity_poly.pdbx_strand_id
1 'polypeptide(L)'
;MRKDSAFLVSTVSQVSQALKTAPLKQLASLDVLSEEAEEISVRLHKGKRVTPAQIRGLCAQLWSVRMRGVREYGRHSEMMSVLEKQVELLEHVCNTLKERWFYREWTSSKASSILSGILIIPVFLVLSVVVSMGYPLLPGIIPAGCYLGCLVACSLWAKDPVGLFWTVYSLIPLYILWDR
;
A
#
# COMPACT_ATOMS: atom_id res chain seq x y z
N MET A 1 3.64 10.36 6.75
CA MET A 1 3.87 9.20 7.62
C MET A 1 3.47 9.41 9.09
N ARG A 2 4.05 10.35 9.85
CA ARG A 2 3.71 10.53 11.30
C ARG A 2 2.29 11.07 11.53
N LYS A 3 1.81 11.94 10.63
CA LYS A 3 0.42 12.45 10.63
C LYS A 3 -0.58 11.32 10.37
N ASP A 4 -0.32 10.48 9.37
CA ASP A 4 -1.19 9.36 8.99
C ASP A 4 -1.25 8.30 10.10
N SER A 5 -0.16 8.05 10.84
CA SER A 5 -0.22 7.14 12.00
C SER A 5 -1.05 7.66 13.15
N ALA A 6 -0.95 8.97 13.47
CA ALA A 6 -1.76 9.57 14.52
C ALA A 6 -3.25 9.55 14.15
N PHE A 7 -3.56 9.87 12.89
CA PHE A 7 -4.90 9.79 12.33
C PHE A 7 -5.49 8.37 12.44
N LEU A 8 -4.76 7.35 11.98
CA LEU A 8 -5.23 5.96 12.05
C LEU A 8 -5.52 5.52 13.49
N VAL A 9 -4.65 5.87 14.44
CA VAL A 9 -4.87 5.55 15.87
C VAL A 9 -6.13 6.25 16.38
N SER A 10 -6.25 7.57 16.16
CA SER A 10 -7.38 8.35 16.66
C SER A 10 -8.71 7.88 16.09
N THR A 11 -8.76 7.57 14.80
CA THR A 11 -10.00 7.16 14.13
C THR A 11 -10.44 5.77 14.59
N VAL A 12 -9.52 4.81 14.72
CA VAL A 12 -9.89 3.47 15.22
C VAL A 12 -10.28 3.53 16.70
N SER A 13 -9.62 4.35 17.52
CA SER A 13 -10.04 4.55 18.93
C SER A 13 -11.41 5.22 19.03
N GLN A 14 -11.70 6.19 18.15
CA GLN A 14 -13.01 6.84 18.09
C GLN A 14 -14.11 5.85 17.72
N VAL A 15 -13.85 4.94 16.77
CA VAL A 15 -14.80 3.89 16.40
C VAL A 15 -15.05 2.94 17.57
N SER A 16 -14.00 2.47 18.25
CA SER A 16 -14.15 1.63 19.45
C SER A 16 -14.98 2.31 20.54
N GLN A 17 -14.73 3.59 20.81
CA GLN A 17 -15.51 4.37 21.78
C GLN A 17 -16.96 4.55 21.34
N ALA A 18 -17.20 4.86 20.07
CA ALA A 18 -18.54 5.07 19.53
C ALA A 18 -19.41 3.80 19.65
N LEU A 19 -18.81 2.62 19.46
CA LEU A 19 -19.49 1.33 19.63
C LEU A 19 -19.92 1.08 21.09
N LYS A 20 -19.18 1.60 22.08
CA LYS A 20 -19.48 1.46 23.52
C LYS A 20 -20.45 2.53 24.05
N THR A 21 -20.72 3.58 23.28
CA THR A 21 -21.60 4.69 23.66
C THR A 21 -23.02 4.53 23.13
N ALA A 22 -23.99 5.22 23.74
CA ALA A 22 -25.33 5.32 23.18
C ALA A 22 -25.29 6.05 21.82
N PRO A 23 -26.13 5.65 20.83
CA PRO A 23 -27.19 4.64 20.92
C PRO A 23 -26.70 3.19 20.76
N LEU A 24 -25.47 2.96 20.28
CA LEU A 24 -24.96 1.65 19.84
C LEU A 24 -24.76 0.62 20.94
N LYS A 25 -24.52 1.07 22.18
CA LYS A 25 -24.38 0.21 23.38
C LYS A 25 -25.52 -0.80 23.58
N GLN A 26 -26.69 -0.55 23.00
CA GLN A 26 -27.85 -1.45 23.11
C GLN A 26 -27.68 -2.76 22.32
N LEU A 27 -26.75 -2.82 21.35
CA LEU A 27 -26.47 -4.04 20.59
C LEU A 27 -25.30 -4.80 21.21
N ALA A 28 -25.60 -5.86 21.97
CA ALA A 28 -24.59 -6.76 22.55
C ALA A 28 -23.62 -7.35 21.49
N SER A 29 -24.06 -7.46 20.23
CA SER A 29 -23.20 -7.90 19.13
C SER A 29 -22.05 -6.93 18.79
N LEU A 30 -22.10 -5.68 19.27
CA LEU A 30 -21.07 -4.67 19.05
C LEU A 30 -19.96 -4.68 20.11
N ASP A 31 -20.16 -5.33 21.26
CA ASP A 31 -19.15 -5.37 22.33
C ASP A 31 -17.87 -6.05 21.85
N VAL A 32 -17.99 -7.24 21.24
CA VAL A 32 -16.86 -7.98 20.64
C VAL A 32 -16.15 -7.15 19.57
N LEU A 33 -16.91 -6.46 18.72
CA LEU A 33 -16.34 -5.61 17.66
C LEU A 33 -15.63 -4.37 18.23
N SER A 34 -16.12 -3.85 19.36
CA SER A 34 -15.50 -2.73 20.05
C SER A 34 -14.15 -3.11 20.69
N GLU A 35 -14.04 -4.34 21.22
CA GLU A 35 -12.81 -4.90 21.76
C GLU A 35 -11.79 -5.17 20.65
N GLU A 36 -12.22 -5.76 19.54
CA GLU A 36 -11.34 -5.97 18.37
C GLU A 36 -10.83 -4.63 17.81
N ALA A 37 -11.69 -3.61 17.71
CA ALA A 37 -11.28 -2.27 17.30
C ALA A 37 -10.29 -1.64 18.31
N GLU A 38 -10.49 -1.85 19.61
CA GLU A 38 -9.59 -1.38 20.66
C GLU A 38 -8.22 -2.06 20.56
N GLU A 39 -8.17 -3.38 20.38
CA GLU A 39 -6.93 -4.13 20.20
C GLU A 39 -6.14 -3.61 18.99
N ILE A 40 -6.84 -3.35 17.87
CA ILE A 40 -6.23 -2.76 16.68
C ILE A 40 -5.68 -1.36 16.98
N SER A 41 -6.42 -0.52 17.70
CA SER A 41 -5.96 0.82 18.08
C SER A 41 -4.69 0.77 18.94
N VAL A 42 -4.63 -0.15 19.91
CA VAL A 42 -3.46 -0.36 20.77
C VAL A 42 -2.28 -0.87 19.96
N ARG A 43 -2.51 -1.77 19.01
CA ARG A 43 -1.46 -2.26 18.10
C ARG A 43 -0.91 -1.14 17.23
N LEU A 44 -1.77 -0.31 16.66
CA LEU A 44 -1.36 0.87 15.89
C LEU A 44 -0.56 1.85 16.77
N HIS A 45 -0.99 2.08 18.01
CA HIS A 45 -0.30 2.97 18.94
C HIS A 45 1.09 2.45 19.32
N LYS A 46 1.23 1.14 19.52
CA LYS A 46 2.52 0.45 19.74
C LYS A 46 3.39 0.34 18.47
N GLY A 47 2.96 0.92 17.35
CA GLY A 47 3.66 0.84 16.07
C GLY A 47 3.67 -0.56 15.43
N LYS A 48 2.84 -1.49 15.91
CA LYS A 48 2.71 -2.82 15.34
C LYS A 48 1.98 -2.74 13.99
N ARG A 49 2.35 -3.64 13.07
CA ARG A 49 1.72 -3.74 11.75
C ARG A 49 0.28 -4.24 11.89
N VAL A 50 -0.66 -3.50 11.30
CA VAL A 50 -2.08 -3.87 11.14
C VAL A 50 -2.38 -3.93 9.65
N THR A 51 -3.00 -5.01 9.20
CA THR A 51 -3.26 -5.23 7.77
C THR A 51 -4.57 -4.59 7.34
N PRO A 52 -4.70 -4.11 6.08
CA PRO A 52 -5.97 -3.63 5.55
C PRO A 52 -7.08 -4.69 5.61
N ALA A 53 -6.72 -5.98 5.58
CA ALA A 53 -7.65 -7.09 5.70
C ALA A 53 -8.32 -7.16 7.08
N GLN A 54 -7.58 -6.88 8.16
CA GLN A 54 -8.14 -6.82 9.53
C GLN A 54 -9.20 -5.72 9.65
N ILE A 55 -8.90 -4.51 9.12
CA ILE A 55 -9.86 -3.39 9.11
C ILE A 55 -11.08 -3.70 8.22
N ARG A 56 -10.87 -4.35 7.06
CA ARG A 56 -11.97 -4.82 6.21
C ARG A 56 -12.86 -5.85 6.90
N GLY A 57 -12.28 -6.76 7.69
CA GLY A 57 -13.03 -7.74 8.48
C GLY A 57 -13.98 -7.05 9.47
N LEU A 58 -13.46 -6.10 10.24
CA LEU A 58 -14.26 -5.27 11.15
C LEU A 58 -15.36 -4.49 10.42
N CYS A 59 -15.01 -3.85 9.31
CA CYS A 59 -15.95 -3.12 8.47
C CYS A 59 -17.10 -4.03 7.99
N ALA A 60 -16.78 -5.22 7.49
CA ALA A 60 -17.78 -6.20 7.04
C ALA A 60 -18.67 -6.69 8.18
N GLN A 61 -18.11 -6.96 9.37
CA GLN A 61 -18.88 -7.36 10.54
C GLN A 61 -19.85 -6.25 10.99
N LEU A 62 -19.39 -5.01 11.08
CA LEU A 62 -20.24 -3.86 11.40
C LEU A 62 -21.34 -3.64 10.35
N TRP A 63 -21.01 -3.81 9.07
CA TRP A 63 -22.01 -3.75 8.00
C TRP A 63 -23.05 -4.87 8.13
N SER A 64 -22.64 -6.07 8.53
CA SER A 64 -23.56 -7.18 8.79
C SER A 64 -24.51 -6.89 9.96
N VAL A 65 -24.02 -6.22 11.01
CA VAL A 65 -24.85 -5.80 12.14
C VAL A 65 -25.83 -4.73 11.71
N ARG A 66 -25.38 -3.76 10.90
CA ARG A 66 -26.25 -2.73 10.30
C ARG A 66 -27.36 -3.36 9.47
N MET A 67 -27.03 -4.27 8.56
CA MET A 67 -28.02 -4.91 7.69
C MET A 67 -29.09 -5.69 8.47
N ARG A 68 -28.72 -6.27 9.62
CA ARG A 68 -29.68 -6.89 10.55
C ARG A 68 -30.52 -5.83 11.27
N GLY A 69 -29.88 -4.81 11.86
CA GLY A 69 -30.55 -3.74 12.58
C GLY A 69 -31.50 -2.89 11.72
N VAL A 70 -31.23 -2.72 10.42
CA VAL A 70 -32.14 -2.03 9.49
C VAL A 70 -33.48 -2.74 9.36
N ARG A 71 -33.51 -4.08 9.48
CA ARG A 71 -34.76 -4.87 9.42
C ARG A 71 -35.60 -4.71 10.69
N GLU A 72 -34.95 -4.52 11.83
CA GLU A 72 -35.60 -4.48 13.15
C GLU A 72 -35.99 -3.06 13.57
N TYR A 73 -35.11 -2.08 13.34
CA TYR A 73 -35.25 -0.70 13.83
C TYR A 73 -35.53 0.32 12.71
N GLY A 74 -35.49 -0.11 11.45
CA GLY A 74 -35.68 0.74 10.29
C GLY A 74 -34.42 1.49 9.85
N ARG A 75 -34.35 1.80 8.55
CA ARG A 75 -33.17 2.42 7.92
C ARG A 75 -32.83 3.81 8.46
N HIS A 76 -33.84 4.57 8.86
CA HIS A 76 -33.69 5.95 9.31
C HIS A 76 -33.51 6.09 10.83
N SER A 77 -33.33 4.97 11.54
CA SER A 77 -33.01 5.00 12.96
C SER A 77 -31.67 5.71 13.21
N GLU A 78 -31.61 6.53 14.26
CA GLU A 78 -30.40 7.21 14.71
C GLU A 78 -29.24 6.21 14.85
N MET A 79 -29.51 5.04 15.43
CA MET A 79 -28.54 3.96 15.59
C MET A 79 -27.91 3.51 14.27
N MET A 80 -28.73 3.34 13.22
CA MET A 80 -28.25 2.87 11.92
C MET A 80 -27.42 3.95 11.20
N SER A 81 -27.78 5.23 11.39
CA SER A 81 -27.00 6.36 10.86
C SER A 81 -25.65 6.52 11.57
N VAL A 82 -25.58 6.30 12.88
CA VAL A 82 -24.32 6.33 13.63
C VAL A 82 -23.44 5.16 13.23
N LEU A 83 -24.00 3.96 13.06
CA LEU A 83 -23.26 2.77 12.63
C LEU A 83 -22.71 2.92 11.22
N GLU A 84 -23.46 3.54 10.31
CA GLU A 84 -23.01 3.86 8.95
C GLU A 84 -21.79 4.79 8.97
N LYS A 85 -21.82 5.86 9.77
CA LYS A 85 -20.66 6.76 9.94
C LYS A 85 -19.43 6.02 10.46
N GLN A 86 -19.58 5.06 11.38
CA GLN A 86 -18.42 4.28 11.87
C GLN A 86 -17.82 3.38 10.79
N VAL A 87 -18.67 2.82 9.93
CA VAL A 87 -18.22 1.99 8.81
C VAL A 87 -17.47 2.84 7.78
N GLU A 88 -17.98 4.02 7.44
CA GLU A 88 -17.29 4.97 6.55
C GLU A 88 -15.91 5.38 7.10
N LEU A 89 -15.81 5.64 8.41
CA LEU A 89 -14.54 5.94 9.07
C LEU A 89 -13.55 4.77 8.97
N LEU A 90 -13.99 3.53 9.19
CA LEU A 90 -13.15 2.35 9.03
C LEU A 90 -12.74 2.09 7.58
N GLU A 91 -13.63 2.36 6.62
CA GLU A 91 -13.32 2.27 5.20
C GLU A 91 -12.25 3.29 4.81
N HIS A 92 -12.36 4.51 5.32
CA HIS A 92 -11.34 5.54 5.14
C HIS A 92 -9.99 5.10 5.74
N VAL A 93 -9.97 4.59 6.98
CA VAL A 93 -8.78 3.98 7.62
C VAL A 93 -8.19 2.87 6.74
N CYS A 94 -9.03 2.00 6.17
CA CYS A 94 -8.58 0.93 5.29
C CYS A 94 -7.91 1.48 4.01
N ASN A 95 -8.50 2.50 3.40
CA ASN A 95 -7.96 3.11 2.18
C ASN A 95 -6.64 3.82 2.47
N THR A 96 -6.53 4.59 3.56
CA THR A 96 -5.26 5.17 4.01
C THR A 96 -4.19 4.12 4.29
N LEU A 97 -4.57 2.94 4.82
CA LEU A 97 -3.62 1.83 4.97
C LEU A 97 -3.16 1.27 3.63
N LYS A 98 -4.05 1.10 2.63
CA LYS A 98 -3.68 0.60 1.29
C LYS A 98 -2.75 1.55 0.54
N GLU A 99 -2.87 2.85 0.77
CA GLU A 99 -1.98 3.85 0.17
C GLU A 99 -0.55 3.75 0.70
N ARG A 100 -0.34 3.17 1.89
CA ARG A 100 1.02 2.98 2.40
C ARG A 100 1.80 2.05 1.49
N TRP A 101 3.03 2.45 1.19
CA TRP A 101 3.92 1.71 0.29
C TRP A 101 3.96 0.20 0.58
N PHE A 102 4.03 -0.21 1.85
CA PHE A 102 4.05 -1.63 2.23
C PHE A 102 2.80 -2.42 1.77
N TYR A 103 1.61 -1.84 1.87
CA TYR A 103 0.34 -2.48 1.53
C TYR A 103 -0.16 -2.19 0.11
N ARG A 104 0.44 -1.21 -0.57
CA ARG A 104 0.15 -0.90 -1.97
C ARG A 104 0.30 -2.16 -2.83
N GLU A 105 -0.65 -2.38 -3.74
CA GLU A 105 -0.63 -3.54 -4.62
C GLU A 105 0.50 -3.42 -5.65
N TRP A 106 1.02 -4.57 -6.08
CA TRP A 106 1.95 -4.65 -7.21
C TRP A 106 1.13 -4.54 -8.49
N THR A 107 1.21 -3.38 -9.14
CA THR A 107 0.42 -3.10 -10.34
C THR A 107 1.32 -3.06 -11.56
N SER A 108 1.10 -3.96 -12.51
CA SER A 108 1.74 -3.91 -13.82
C SER A 108 1.06 -2.85 -14.68
N SER A 109 1.77 -1.76 -14.99
CA SER A 109 1.29 -0.77 -15.94
C SER A 109 1.82 -1.08 -17.34
N LYS A 110 0.94 -1.13 -18.36
CA LYS A 110 1.38 -1.30 -19.76
C LYS A 110 2.36 -0.19 -20.18
N ALA A 111 2.17 1.03 -19.67
CA ALA A 111 3.07 2.15 -19.92
C ALA A 111 4.49 1.92 -19.38
N SER A 112 4.64 1.11 -18.32
CA SER A 112 5.94 0.77 -17.75
C SER A 112 6.83 0.00 -18.72
N SER A 113 6.27 -0.98 -19.42
CA SER A 113 7.03 -1.78 -20.40
C SER A 113 7.68 -0.89 -21.48
N ILE A 114 6.93 0.09 -21.97
CA ILE A 114 7.36 1.05 -22.98
C ILE A 114 8.42 1.99 -22.39
N LEU A 115 8.19 2.50 -21.19
CA LEU A 115 9.11 3.43 -20.52
C LEU A 115 10.45 2.75 -20.18
N SER A 116 10.42 1.51 -19.68
CA SER A 116 11.63 0.73 -19.41
C SER A 116 12.42 0.47 -20.69
N GLY A 117 11.75 0.12 -21.80
CA GLY A 117 12.42 -0.01 -23.10
C GLY A 117 13.11 1.28 -23.53
N ILE A 118 12.39 2.41 -23.46
CA ILE A 118 12.93 3.73 -23.81
C ILE A 118 14.10 4.14 -22.92
N LEU A 119 14.11 3.79 -21.63
CA LEU A 119 15.16 4.20 -20.70
C LEU A 119 16.38 3.27 -20.75
N ILE A 120 16.19 1.98 -21.05
CA ILE A 120 17.25 0.97 -21.04
C ILE A 120 17.98 0.88 -22.39
N ILE A 121 17.26 0.89 -23.51
CA ILE A 121 17.84 0.70 -24.85
C ILE A 121 18.93 1.76 -25.18
N PRO A 122 18.74 3.06 -24.90
CA PRO A 122 19.77 4.07 -25.18
C PRO A 122 21.08 3.84 -24.43
N VAL A 123 21.02 3.30 -23.21
CA VAL A 123 22.21 3.00 -22.41
C VAL A 123 23.08 1.96 -23.11
N PHE A 124 22.46 0.89 -23.62
CA PHE A 124 23.17 -0.14 -24.37
C PHE A 124 23.65 0.32 -25.75
N LEU A 125 22.90 1.20 -26.42
CA LEU A 125 23.34 1.82 -27.67
C LEU A 125 24.59 2.68 -27.46
N VAL A 126 24.60 3.53 -26.43
CA VAL A 126 25.75 4.37 -26.09
C VAL A 126 26.96 3.50 -25.72
N LEU A 127 26.78 2.48 -24.87
CA LEU A 127 27.84 1.54 -24.54
C LEU A 127 28.42 0.85 -25.79
N SER A 128 27.57 0.43 -26.72
CA SER A 128 28.00 -0.21 -27.97
C SER A 128 28.84 0.73 -28.83
N VAL A 129 28.46 2.00 -28.92
CA VAL A 129 29.23 3.03 -29.66
C VAL A 129 30.58 3.27 -28.98
N VAL A 130 30.61 3.42 -27.66
CA VAL A 130 31.85 3.64 -26.89
C VAL A 130 32.84 2.48 -27.09
N VAL A 131 32.34 1.24 -27.04
CA VAL A 131 33.14 0.03 -27.32
C VAL A 131 33.66 0.03 -28.76
N SER A 132 32.81 0.38 -29.74
CA SER A 132 33.21 0.42 -31.16
C SER A 132 34.29 1.47 -31.47
N MET A 133 34.35 2.53 -30.66
CA MET A 133 35.37 3.59 -30.76
C MET A 133 36.69 3.22 -30.06
N GLY A 134 36.79 2.04 -29.45
CA GLY A 134 38.01 1.57 -28.77
C GLY A 134 38.29 2.26 -27.43
N TYR A 135 37.29 2.94 -26.85
CA TYR A 135 37.43 3.52 -25.52
C TYR A 135 37.46 2.43 -24.44
N PRO A 136 38.16 2.65 -23.32
CA PRO A 136 38.17 1.73 -22.19
C PRO A 136 36.74 1.50 -21.67
N LEU A 137 36.36 0.23 -21.45
CA LEU A 137 35.00 -0.15 -21.07
C LEU A 137 34.59 0.33 -19.66
N LEU A 138 35.52 0.29 -18.71
CA LEU A 138 35.28 0.62 -17.30
C LEU A 138 34.57 1.97 -17.07
N PRO A 139 35.03 3.10 -17.65
CA PRO A 139 34.35 4.39 -17.50
C PRO A 139 32.94 4.45 -18.12
N GLY A 140 32.57 3.53 -19.01
CA GLY A 140 31.21 3.40 -19.54
C GLY A 140 30.31 2.50 -18.69
N ILE A 141 30.85 1.41 -18.15
CA ILE A 141 30.09 0.42 -17.36
C ILE A 141 29.65 0.99 -16.01
N ILE A 142 30.53 1.71 -15.30
CA ILE A 142 30.21 2.29 -13.99
C ILE A 142 28.96 3.20 -14.04
N PRO A 143 28.91 4.25 -14.89
CA PRO A 143 27.72 5.11 -14.94
C PRO A 143 26.48 4.39 -15.45
N ALA A 144 26.61 3.43 -16.37
CA ALA A 144 25.50 2.61 -16.82
C ALA A 144 24.93 1.73 -15.70
N GLY A 145 25.80 1.10 -14.90
CA GLY A 145 25.42 0.34 -13.72
C GLY A 145 24.74 1.21 -12.66
N CYS A 146 25.27 2.41 -12.38
CA CYS A 146 24.63 3.37 -11.48
C CYS A 146 23.25 3.80 -11.98
N TYR A 147 23.11 4.09 -13.28
CA TYR A 147 21.83 4.47 -13.87
C TYR A 147 20.78 3.36 -13.77
N LEU A 148 21.14 2.13 -14.12
CA LEU A 148 20.23 0.99 -13.97
C LEU A 148 19.90 0.72 -12.50
N GLY A 149 20.85 0.86 -11.59
CA GLY A 149 20.61 0.76 -10.14
C GLY A 149 19.58 1.78 -9.65
N CYS A 150 19.66 3.03 -10.14
CA CYS A 150 18.64 4.05 -9.87
C CYS A 150 17.27 3.63 -10.43
N LEU A 151 17.22 3.09 -11.65
CA LEU A 151 15.95 2.60 -12.22
C LEU A 151 15.35 1.42 -11.45
N VAL A 152 16.18 0.51 -10.92
CA VAL A 152 15.72 -0.56 -10.02
C VAL A 152 15.08 0.04 -8.77
N ALA A 153 15.74 1.01 -8.13
CA ALA A 153 15.21 1.67 -6.95
C ALA A 153 13.89 2.41 -7.23
N CYS A 154 13.80 3.12 -8.36
CA CYS A 154 12.56 3.78 -8.80
C CYS A 154 11.44 2.76 -9.08
N SER A 155 11.74 1.66 -9.75
CA SER A 155 10.77 0.60 -10.06
C SER A 155 10.28 -0.10 -8.79
N LEU A 156 11.17 -0.33 -7.82
CA LEU A 156 10.83 -0.88 -6.51
C LEU A 156 9.93 0.08 -5.73
N TRP A 157 10.27 1.37 -5.72
CA TRP A 157 9.47 2.40 -5.06
C TRP A 157 8.07 2.52 -5.69
N ALA A 158 7.98 2.40 -7.01
CA ALA A 158 6.72 2.36 -7.74
C ALA A 158 5.92 1.05 -7.58
N LYS A 159 6.53 0.00 -7.00
CA LYS A 159 5.99 -1.39 -6.98
C LYS A 159 5.61 -1.89 -8.37
N ASP A 160 6.50 -1.64 -9.32
CA ASP A 160 6.31 -1.99 -10.71
C ASP A 160 7.08 -3.26 -11.06
N PRO A 161 6.40 -4.42 -11.22
CA PRO A 161 7.08 -5.68 -11.45
C PRO A 161 7.75 -5.74 -12.83
N VAL A 162 7.19 -5.05 -13.84
CA VAL A 162 7.72 -5.07 -15.20
C VAL A 162 8.98 -4.22 -15.28
N GLY A 163 8.95 -3.02 -14.70
CA GLY A 163 10.13 -2.16 -14.61
C GLY A 163 11.28 -2.82 -13.85
N LEU A 164 10.98 -3.48 -12.72
CA LEU A 164 11.97 -4.25 -11.96
C LEU A 164 12.57 -5.39 -12.79
N PHE A 165 11.74 -6.16 -13.48
CA PHE A 165 12.21 -7.28 -14.30
C PHE A 165 13.22 -6.81 -15.34
N TRP A 166 12.87 -5.79 -16.14
CA TRP A 166 13.74 -5.30 -17.21
C TRP A 166 15.01 -4.64 -16.69
N THR A 167 14.92 -3.85 -15.61
CA THR A 167 16.07 -3.16 -15.04
C THR A 167 17.07 -4.12 -14.40
N VAL A 168 16.59 -5.15 -13.71
CA VAL A 168 17.45 -6.21 -13.14
C VAL A 168 18.07 -7.08 -14.23
N TYR A 169 17.29 -7.48 -15.23
CA TYR A 169 17.81 -8.30 -16.33
C TYR A 169 18.90 -7.57 -17.13
N SER A 170 18.78 -6.25 -17.25
CA SER A 170 19.77 -5.39 -17.92
C SER A 170 21.10 -5.27 -17.17
N LEU A 171 21.18 -5.67 -15.90
CA LEU A 171 22.45 -5.74 -15.19
C LEU A 171 23.30 -6.96 -15.63
N ILE A 172 22.67 -8.01 -16.17
CA ILE A 172 23.38 -9.25 -16.57
C ILE A 172 24.38 -8.97 -17.70
N PRO A 173 24.03 -8.30 -18.82
CA PRO A 173 24.99 -7.97 -19.86
C PRO A 173 26.11 -7.06 -19.37
N LEU A 174 25.81 -6.10 -18.48
CA LEU A 174 26.82 -5.21 -17.89
C LEU A 174 27.83 -5.96 -17.02
N TYR A 175 27.37 -6.95 -16.26
CA TYR A 175 28.24 -7.83 -15.49
C TYR A 175 29.17 -8.66 -16.38
N ILE A 176 28.63 -9.23 -17.46
CA ILE A 176 29.43 -9.98 -18.45
C ILE A 176 30.49 -9.09 -19.11
N LEU A 177 30.16 -7.83 -19.39
CA LEU A 177 31.10 -6.86 -19.97
C LEU A 177 32.15 -6.34 -18.97
N TRP A 178 31.88 -6.40 -17.67
CA TRP A 178 32.83 -6.03 -16.62
C TRP A 178 33.91 -7.11 -16.41
N ASP A 179 33.58 -8.37 -16.63
CA ASP A 179 34.47 -9.53 -16.44
C ASP A 179 35.39 -9.80 -17.66
N ARG A 180 35.33 -8.94 -18.68
CA ARG A 180 36.17 -8.98 -19.89
C ARG A 180 37.18 -7.85 -19.91
#